data_AF-A0A836BPE0-F1
#
_entry.id   AF-A0A836BPE0-F1
#
_cell.length_a   1.000
_cell.length_b   1.000
_cell.length_c   1.000
_cell.angle_alpha   90.00
_cell.angle_beta   90.00
_cell.angle_gamma   90.00
#
_symmetry.space_group_name_H-M   'P 1'
#
loop_
_entity.id
_entity.type
_entity.pdbx_description
1 polymer ?
#
loop_
_entity_poly.entity_id
_entity_poly.type
_entity_poly.pdbx_seq_one_letter_code
_entity_poly.pdbx_strand_id
1 'polypeptide(L)'
;MAQALQDFAKGLEQSMQAASDAAALLQQEVAGNTAAIQLLQQMQQQMQQAQQIQQQQVQQIAGNVAQIQADLLPLKYASARSSNAMALYEEPLVPVPTAAGPIPPGFPATANALHRLNGAQVDNLLRAYGLATTDELEVRRNRLAHHVGVGLRQQ
;
A
#
# COMPACT_ATOMS: atom_id res chain seq x y z
N MET A 1 -59.21 60.56 32.67
CA MET A 1 -58.82 59.18 33.07
C MET A 1 -59.16 58.13 32.01
N ALA A 2 -60.29 58.20 31.30
CA ALA A 2 -60.65 57.20 30.27
C ALA A 2 -59.64 57.08 29.11
N GLN A 3 -59.09 58.20 28.62
CA GLN A 3 -58.11 58.21 27.51
C GLN A 3 -56.83 57.42 27.85
N ALA A 4 -56.29 57.59 29.06
CA ALA A 4 -55.04 56.95 29.49
C ALA A 4 -55.15 55.42 29.61
N LEU A 5 -56.34 54.90 29.95
CA LEU A 5 -56.60 53.46 29.94
C LEU A 5 -56.71 52.90 28.52
N GLN A 6 -57.24 53.69 27.59
CA GLN A 6 -57.36 53.31 26.18
C GLN A 6 -55.99 53.29 25.48
N ASP A 7 -55.12 54.25 25.81
CA ASP A 7 -53.74 54.30 25.31
C ASP A 7 -52.90 53.16 25.90
N PHE A 8 -53.11 52.79 27.16
CA PHE A 8 -52.45 51.64 27.78
C PHE A 8 -52.88 50.31 27.13
N ALA A 9 -54.17 50.12 26.88
CA ALA A 9 -54.69 48.91 26.21
C ALA A 9 -54.12 48.75 24.80
N LYS A 10 -54.06 49.85 24.02
CA LYS A 10 -53.43 49.84 22.68
C LYS A 10 -51.93 49.55 22.74
N GLY A 11 -51.22 50.10 23.71
CA GLY A 11 -49.80 49.82 23.91
C GLY A 11 -49.54 48.35 24.22
N LEU A 12 -50.43 47.72 24.99
CA LEU A 12 -50.33 46.31 25.36
C LEU A 12 -50.62 45.39 24.16
N GLU A 13 -51.63 45.69 23.34
CA GLU A 13 -51.89 44.99 22.08
C GLU A 13 -50.71 45.12 21.11
N GLN A 14 -50.16 46.33 20.93
CA GLN A 14 -48.99 46.53 20.08
C GLN A 14 -47.76 45.77 20.58
N SER A 15 -47.56 45.70 21.90
CA SER A 15 -46.46 44.92 22.49
C SER A 15 -46.63 43.41 22.29
N MET A 16 -47.87 42.90 22.37
CA MET A 16 -48.16 41.49 22.11
C MET A 16 -47.99 41.13 20.63
N GLN A 17 -48.41 42.01 19.72
CA GLN A 17 -48.23 41.82 18.28
C GLN A 17 -46.73 41.76 17.92
N ALA A 18 -45.93 42.70 18.45
CA ALA A 18 -44.49 42.72 18.24
C ALA A 18 -43.78 41.48 18.82
N ALA A 19 -44.23 40.99 19.99
CA ALA A 19 -43.70 39.76 20.59
C ALA A 19 -44.06 38.51 19.78
N SER A 20 -45.27 38.46 19.21
CA SER A 20 -45.72 37.38 18.31
C SER A 20 -44.88 37.33 17.03
N ASP A 21 -44.66 38.48 16.39
CA ASP A 21 -43.87 38.56 15.15
C ASP A 21 -42.39 38.19 15.39
N ALA A 22 -41.83 38.60 16.53
CA ALA A 22 -40.48 38.20 16.94
C ALA A 22 -40.38 36.69 17.21
N ALA A 23 -41.41 36.07 17.81
CA ALA A 23 -41.46 34.62 18.03
C ALA A 23 -41.55 33.83 16.72
N ALA A 24 -42.28 34.33 15.71
CA ALA A 24 -42.38 33.71 14.40
C ALA A 24 -41.03 33.71 13.65
N LEU A 25 -40.28 34.82 13.71
CA LEU A 25 -38.94 34.91 13.13
C LEU A 25 -37.96 33.93 13.78
N LEU A 26 -37.98 33.81 15.11
CA LEU A 26 -37.13 32.87 15.84
C LEU A 26 -37.47 31.40 15.50
N GLN A 27 -38.75 31.05 15.36
CA GLN A 27 -39.14 29.70 14.94
C GLN A 27 -38.64 29.36 13.53
N GLN A 28 -38.63 30.34 12.63
CA GLN A 28 -38.14 30.16 11.25
C GLN A 28 -36.62 29.95 11.21
N GLU A 29 -35.85 30.70 12.03
CA GLU A 29 -34.41 30.50 12.19
C GLU A 29 -34.06 29.13 12.81
N VAL A 30 -34.80 28.71 13.84
CA VAL A 30 -34.61 27.41 14.49
C VAL A 30 -34.90 26.27 13.51
N ALA A 31 -35.99 26.36 12.73
CA ALA A 31 -36.31 25.36 11.71
C ALA A 31 -35.20 25.26 10.64
N GLY A 32 -34.67 26.40 10.17
CA GLY A 32 -33.56 26.45 9.21
C GLY A 32 -32.27 25.82 9.77
N ASN A 33 -31.90 26.15 11.01
CA ASN A 33 -30.76 25.54 11.69
C ASN A 33 -30.95 24.04 11.93
N THR A 34 -32.17 23.58 12.19
CA THR A 34 -32.46 22.14 12.41
C THR A 34 -32.25 21.33 11.13
N ALA A 35 -32.66 21.85 9.97
CA ALA A 35 -32.41 21.24 8.67
C ALA A 35 -30.92 21.16 8.33
N ALA A 36 -30.16 22.22 8.66
CA ALA A 36 -28.71 22.24 8.48
C ALA A 36 -28.00 21.18 9.36
N ILE A 37 -28.44 21.02 10.61
CA ILE A 37 -27.89 20.00 11.52
C ILE A 37 -28.17 18.58 11.00
N GLN A 38 -29.38 18.30 10.51
CA GLN A 38 -29.71 17.00 9.91
C GLN A 38 -28.84 16.69 8.68
N LEU A 39 -28.64 17.66 7.80
CA LEU A 39 -27.77 17.50 6.63
C LEU A 39 -26.33 17.18 7.05
N LEU A 40 -25.82 17.89 8.06
CA LEU A 40 -24.46 17.70 8.57
C LEU A 40 -24.28 16.31 9.21
N GLN A 41 -25.30 15.82 9.92
CA GLN A 41 -25.31 14.47 10.50
C GLN A 41 -25.33 13.38 9.41
N GLN A 42 -26.13 13.57 8.36
CA GLN A 42 -26.18 12.66 7.22
C GLN A 42 -24.84 12.62 6.48
N MET A 43 -24.22 13.79 6.27
CA MET A 43 -22.88 13.89 5.67
C MET A 43 -21.82 13.18 6.53
N GLN A 44 -21.92 13.30 7.86
CA GLN A 44 -20.98 12.65 8.78
C GLN A 44 -21.10 11.12 8.74
N GLN A 45 -22.32 10.58 8.66
CA GLN A 45 -22.55 9.15 8.46
C GLN A 45 -22.02 8.66 7.12
N GLN A 46 -22.28 9.41 6.04
CA GLN A 46 -21.78 9.06 4.71
C GLN A 46 -20.24 9.06 4.67
N MET A 47 -19.61 10.03 5.35
CA MET A 47 -18.16 10.12 5.44
C MET A 47 -17.56 8.93 6.21
N GLN A 48 -18.19 8.50 7.31
CA GLN A 48 -17.74 7.32 8.06
C GLN A 48 -17.85 6.04 7.23
N GLN A 49 -18.95 5.85 6.51
CA GLN A 49 -19.10 4.70 5.60
C GLN A 49 -18.06 4.75 4.47
N ALA A 50 -17.82 5.92 3.89
CA ALA A 50 -16.81 6.10 2.85
C ALA A 50 -15.40 5.73 3.35
N GLN A 51 -15.04 6.13 4.57
CA GLN A 51 -13.76 5.77 5.18
C GLN A 51 -13.62 4.26 5.40
N GLN A 52 -14.69 3.58 5.84
CA GLN A 52 -14.67 2.12 6.02
C GLN A 52 -14.52 1.38 4.69
N ILE A 53 -15.26 1.79 3.66
CA ILE A 53 -15.15 1.21 2.32
C ILE A 53 -13.74 1.43 1.77
N GLN A 54 -13.17 2.62 1.96
CA GLN A 54 -11.82 2.93 1.52
C GLN A 54 -10.78 2.05 2.22
N GLN A 55 -10.89 1.84 3.53
CA GLN A 55 -9.98 0.95 4.26
C GLN A 55 -10.09 -0.50 3.77
N GLN A 56 -11.30 -1.00 3.52
CA GLN A 56 -11.50 -2.35 2.98
C GLN A 56 -10.89 -2.49 1.58
N GLN A 57 -11.10 -1.51 0.70
CA GLN A 57 -10.49 -1.52 -0.63
C GLN A 57 -8.96 -1.51 -0.56
N VAL A 58 -8.37 -0.70 0.31
CA VAL A 58 -6.91 -0.66 0.49
C VAL A 58 -6.37 -2.02 0.94
N GLN A 59 -7.05 -2.70 1.88
CA GLN A 59 -6.66 -4.03 2.33
C GLN A 59 -6.77 -5.08 1.22
N GLN A 60 -7.84 -5.03 0.42
CA GLN A 60 -8.01 -5.92 -0.74
C GLN A 60 -6.93 -5.70 -1.80
N ILE A 61 -6.63 -4.44 -2.13
CA ILE A 61 -5.57 -4.10 -3.08
C ILE A 61 -4.22 -4.59 -2.57
N ALA A 62 -3.91 -4.36 -1.29
CA ALA A 62 -2.65 -4.83 -0.70
C ALA A 62 -2.51 -6.36 -0.79
N GLY A 63 -3.60 -7.10 -0.50
CA GLY A 63 -3.63 -8.56 -0.66
C GLY A 63 -3.42 -9.02 -2.10
N ASN A 64 -4.12 -8.41 -3.05
CA ASN A 64 -4.00 -8.74 -4.48
C ASN A 64 -2.59 -8.46 -5.01
N VAL A 65 -1.97 -7.35 -4.59
CA VAL A 65 -0.60 -7.00 -4.99
C VAL A 65 0.40 -8.04 -4.45
N ALA A 66 0.26 -8.46 -3.19
CA ALA A 66 1.12 -9.49 -2.62
C ALA A 66 1.01 -10.82 -3.38
N GLN A 67 -0.22 -11.22 -3.73
CA GLN A 67 -0.47 -12.43 -4.50
C GLN A 67 0.17 -12.36 -5.90
N ILE A 68 -0.03 -11.26 -6.63
CA ILE A 68 0.58 -11.06 -7.95
C ILE A 68 2.10 -11.12 -7.85
N GLN A 69 2.70 -10.51 -6.83
CA GLN A 69 4.16 -10.57 -6.66
C GLN A 69 4.67 -12.00 -6.44
N ALA A 70 3.93 -12.81 -5.68
CA ALA A 70 4.24 -14.23 -5.49
C ALA A 70 4.11 -15.02 -6.80
N ASP A 71 3.05 -14.78 -7.57
CA ASP A 71 2.78 -15.47 -8.84
C ASP A 71 3.82 -15.12 -9.93
N LEU A 72 4.38 -13.91 -9.88
CA LEU A 72 5.43 -13.46 -10.81
C LEU A 72 6.83 -13.98 -10.42
N LEU A 73 7.03 -14.50 -9.21
CA LEU A 73 8.35 -14.91 -8.75
C LEU A 73 8.94 -16.07 -9.60
N PRO A 74 8.21 -17.15 -9.93
CA PRO A 74 8.71 -18.19 -10.81
C PRO A 74 9.10 -17.67 -12.20
N LEU A 75 8.33 -16.71 -12.74
CA LEU A 75 8.63 -16.09 -14.03
C LEU A 75 9.91 -15.25 -13.98
N LYS A 76 10.10 -14.46 -12.92
CA LYS A 76 11.35 -13.70 -12.70
C LYS A 76 12.56 -14.63 -12.58
N TYR A 77 12.43 -15.71 -11.81
CA TYR A 77 13.47 -16.71 -11.66
C TYR A 77 13.83 -17.37 -13.00
N ALA A 78 12.83 -17.83 -13.76
CA ALA A 78 13.05 -18.47 -15.06
C ALA A 78 13.66 -17.50 -16.08
N SER A 79 13.17 -16.26 -16.14
CA SER A 79 13.68 -15.22 -17.04
C SER A 79 15.14 -14.87 -16.73
N ALA A 80 15.48 -14.66 -15.45
CA ALA A 80 16.85 -14.37 -15.04
C ALA A 80 17.82 -15.52 -15.39
N ARG A 81 17.44 -16.76 -15.09
CA ARG A 81 18.26 -17.94 -15.45
C ARG A 81 18.44 -18.09 -16.96
N SER A 82 17.39 -17.88 -17.74
CA SER A 82 17.45 -17.95 -19.21
C SER A 82 18.40 -16.89 -19.77
N SER A 83 18.32 -15.65 -19.27
CA SER A 83 19.26 -14.58 -19.65
C SER A 83 20.70 -14.93 -19.28
N ASN A 84 20.93 -15.45 -18.07
CA ASN A 84 22.26 -15.83 -17.60
C ASN A 84 22.86 -17.00 -18.36
N ALA A 85 22.04 -17.89 -18.92
CA ALA A 85 22.50 -19.01 -19.74
C ALA A 85 23.11 -18.56 -21.07
N MET A 86 22.67 -17.40 -21.58
CA MET A 86 23.19 -16.82 -22.82
C MET A 86 24.38 -15.88 -22.58
N ALA A 87 24.58 -15.43 -21.34
CA ALA A 87 25.62 -14.46 -21.00
C ALA A 87 27.04 -14.99 -21.28
N LEU A 88 27.89 -14.12 -21.83
CA LEU A 88 29.32 -14.35 -21.96
C LEU A 88 30.06 -14.10 -20.64
N TYR A 89 31.36 -14.42 -20.59
CA TYR A 89 32.15 -14.46 -19.35
C TYR A 89 32.18 -13.13 -18.58
N GLU A 90 32.27 -12.01 -19.29
CA GLU A 90 32.30 -10.65 -18.72
C GLU A 90 30.96 -9.92 -18.85
N GLU A 91 29.93 -10.58 -19.40
CA GLU A 91 28.62 -9.94 -19.54
C GLU A 91 27.90 -9.86 -18.18
N PRO A 92 27.10 -8.79 -17.97
CA PRO A 92 26.32 -8.65 -16.76
C PRO A 92 25.34 -9.81 -16.57
N LEU A 93 25.32 -10.39 -15.38
CA LEU A 93 24.31 -11.35 -14.97
C LEU A 93 23.08 -10.64 -14.43
N VAL A 94 21.91 -11.19 -14.76
CA VAL A 94 20.64 -10.81 -14.16
C VAL A 94 20.53 -11.49 -12.79
N PRO A 95 20.31 -10.73 -11.70
CA PRO A 95 20.17 -11.31 -10.37
C PRO A 95 19.01 -12.29 -10.27
N VAL A 96 19.28 -13.48 -9.73
CA VAL A 96 18.27 -14.53 -9.54
C VAL A 96 17.70 -14.42 -8.13
N PRO A 97 16.38 -14.18 -7.96
CA PRO A 97 15.78 -14.11 -6.64
C PRO A 97 15.76 -15.49 -5.96
N THR A 98 15.75 -15.49 -4.63
CA THR A 98 15.50 -16.71 -3.85
C THR A 98 14.03 -17.15 -3.96
N ALA A 99 13.72 -18.37 -3.50
CA ALA A 99 12.34 -18.85 -3.39
C ALA A 99 11.45 -17.98 -2.49
N ALA A 100 12.06 -17.19 -1.58
CA ALA A 100 11.35 -16.22 -0.73
C ALA A 100 11.15 -14.86 -1.40
N GLY A 101 11.70 -14.62 -2.59
CA GLY A 101 11.60 -13.35 -3.31
C GLY A 101 12.87 -12.48 -3.36
N PRO A 102 13.61 -12.24 -2.26
CA PRO A 102 14.73 -11.32 -2.28
C PRO A 102 15.94 -11.93 -3.00
N ILE A 103 16.76 -11.06 -3.58
CA ILE A 103 18.07 -11.40 -4.14
C ILE A 103 19.08 -11.48 -2.98
N PRO A 104 19.90 -12.54 -2.87
CA PRO A 104 20.94 -12.61 -1.85
C PRO A 104 21.97 -11.48 -1.99
N PRO A 105 22.47 -10.91 -0.89
CA PRO A 105 23.55 -9.94 -0.95
C PRO A 105 24.81 -10.58 -1.52
N GLY A 106 25.55 -9.82 -2.34
CA GLY A 106 26.79 -10.30 -2.96
C GLY A 106 26.57 -11.19 -4.18
N PHE A 107 25.41 -11.13 -4.83
CA PHE A 107 25.20 -11.78 -6.13
C PHE A 107 26.28 -11.32 -7.14
N PRO A 108 26.94 -12.24 -7.86
CA PRO A 108 28.02 -11.89 -8.77
C PRO A 108 27.51 -11.07 -9.96
N ALA A 109 28.22 -9.99 -10.29
CA ALA A 109 27.84 -9.11 -11.39
C ALA A 109 28.06 -9.75 -12.78
N THR A 110 29.00 -10.69 -12.91
CA THR A 110 29.36 -11.37 -14.17
C THR A 110 29.66 -12.85 -13.92
N ALA A 111 29.73 -13.65 -14.98
CA ALA A 111 30.14 -15.06 -14.86
C ALA A 111 31.58 -15.20 -14.34
N ASN A 112 32.51 -14.34 -14.78
CA ASN A 112 33.87 -14.27 -14.22
C ASN A 112 33.86 -14.03 -12.71
N ALA A 113 33.07 -13.05 -12.25
CA ALA A 113 32.94 -12.76 -10.83
C ALA A 113 32.42 -13.98 -10.05
N LEU A 114 31.46 -14.72 -10.61
CA LEU A 114 30.96 -15.98 -10.03
C LEU A 114 32.07 -17.02 -9.87
N HIS A 115 32.88 -17.23 -10.91
CA HIS A 115 33.99 -18.20 -10.87
C HIS A 115 35.10 -17.80 -9.88
N ARG A 116 35.22 -16.51 -9.56
CA ARG A 116 36.21 -15.99 -8.61
C ARG A 116 35.73 -15.95 -7.16
N LEU A 117 34.46 -16.24 -6.86
CA LEU A 117 33.92 -16.21 -5.51
C LEU A 117 34.70 -17.13 -4.56
N ASN A 118 35.12 -16.64 -3.41
CA ASN A 118 35.77 -17.48 -2.40
C ASN A 118 34.77 -18.41 -1.70
N GLY A 119 35.26 -19.36 -0.89
CA GLY A 119 34.41 -20.36 -0.23
C GLY A 119 33.31 -19.77 0.65
N ALA A 120 33.63 -18.75 1.45
CA ALA A 120 32.63 -18.12 2.31
C ALA A 120 31.52 -17.41 1.50
N GLN A 121 31.89 -16.75 0.40
CA GLN A 121 30.93 -16.09 -0.49
C GLN A 121 30.00 -17.09 -1.17
N VAL A 122 30.56 -18.18 -1.70
CA VAL A 122 29.77 -19.26 -2.32
C VAL A 122 28.83 -19.89 -1.30
N ASP A 123 29.29 -20.16 -0.09
CA ASP A 123 28.47 -20.76 0.96
C ASP A 123 27.31 -19.87 1.40
N ASN A 124 27.55 -18.56 1.48
CA ASN A 124 26.50 -17.60 1.81
C ASN A 124 25.42 -17.57 0.73
N LEU A 125 25.81 -17.57 -0.56
CA LEU A 125 24.86 -17.60 -1.67
C LEU A 125 24.10 -18.92 -1.73
N LEU A 126 24.80 -20.06 -1.63
CA LEU A 126 24.16 -21.39 -1.62
C LEU A 126 23.17 -21.53 -0.47
N ARG A 127 23.53 -21.09 0.74
CA ARG A 127 22.63 -21.10 1.91
C ARG A 127 21.41 -20.22 1.69
N ALA A 128 21.59 -19.03 1.10
CA ALA A 128 20.47 -18.14 0.78
C ALA A 128 19.50 -18.76 -0.25
N TYR A 129 20.03 -19.56 -1.18
CA TYR A 129 19.23 -20.33 -2.15
C TYR A 129 18.70 -21.67 -1.59
N GLY A 130 19.00 -22.02 -0.34
CA GLY A 130 18.59 -23.31 0.26
C GLY A 130 19.32 -24.53 -0.32
N LEU A 131 20.52 -24.33 -0.88
CA LEU A 131 21.34 -25.36 -1.49
C LEU A 131 22.40 -25.88 -0.50
N ALA A 132 22.84 -27.13 -0.70
CA ALA A 132 23.90 -27.73 0.10
C ALA A 132 25.22 -26.94 -0.05
N THR A 133 25.95 -26.80 1.06
CA THR A 133 27.26 -26.13 1.14
C THR A 133 28.41 -27.11 1.42
N THR A 134 28.11 -28.41 1.38
CA THR A 134 29.12 -29.47 1.42
C THR A 134 29.88 -29.53 0.09
N ASP A 135 31.00 -30.25 0.10
CA ASP A 135 31.90 -30.50 -1.04
C ASP A 135 32.98 -29.43 -1.26
N GLU A 136 33.89 -29.75 -2.17
CA GLU A 136 34.98 -28.86 -2.56
C GLU A 136 34.47 -27.57 -3.20
N LEU A 137 35.28 -26.51 -3.11
CA LEU A 137 34.91 -25.18 -3.59
C LEU A 137 34.43 -25.18 -5.05
N GLU A 138 35.10 -25.94 -5.92
CA GLU A 138 34.75 -26.02 -7.34
C GLU A 138 33.36 -26.63 -7.55
N VAL A 139 33.04 -27.72 -6.85
CA VAL A 139 31.71 -28.36 -6.90
C VAL A 139 30.62 -27.39 -6.42
N ARG A 140 30.90 -26.63 -5.37
CA ARG A 140 29.97 -25.62 -4.83
C ARG A 140 29.78 -24.44 -5.80
N ARG A 141 30.84 -23.96 -6.45
CA ARG A 141 30.75 -22.95 -7.51
C ARG A 141 29.94 -23.46 -8.69
N ASN A 142 30.15 -24.71 -9.12
CA ASN A 142 29.40 -25.33 -10.21
C ASN A 142 27.92 -25.48 -9.86
N ARG A 143 27.60 -25.88 -8.62
CA ARG A 143 26.23 -25.92 -8.08
C ARG A 143 25.56 -24.54 -8.13
N LEU A 144 26.27 -23.51 -7.68
CA LEU A 144 25.79 -22.14 -7.74
C LEU A 144 25.56 -21.68 -9.19
N ALA A 145 26.54 -21.89 -10.07
CA ALA A 145 26.47 -21.54 -11.49
C ALA A 145 25.25 -22.19 -12.16
N HIS A 146 25.05 -23.50 -11.95
CA HIS A 146 23.91 -24.23 -12.49
C HIS A 146 22.57 -23.69 -11.96
N HIS A 147 22.51 -23.36 -10.67
CA HIS A 147 21.32 -22.76 -10.06
C HIS A 147 20.99 -21.40 -10.69
N VAL A 148 21.98 -20.51 -10.85
CA VAL A 148 21.75 -19.17 -11.42
C VAL A 148 21.65 -19.16 -12.96
N GLY A 149 21.84 -20.31 -13.60
CA GLY A 149 21.72 -20.50 -15.05
C GLY A 149 22.99 -20.19 -15.83
N VAL A 150 24.16 -20.06 -15.21
CA VAL A 150 25.42 -19.79 -15.91
C VAL A 150 26.01 -21.11 -16.45
N GLY A 151 26.32 -21.14 -17.74
CA GLY A 151 26.96 -22.29 -18.38
C GLY A 151 28.42 -22.46 -17.98
N LEU A 152 28.80 -23.69 -17.61
CA LEU A 152 30.20 -24.05 -17.37
C LEU A 152 30.94 -24.18 -18.69
N ARG A 153 31.41 -23.06 -19.23
CA ARG A 153 32.39 -23.10 -20.32
C ARG A 153 33.75 -23.36 -19.67
N GLN A 154 34.27 -24.57 -19.83
CA GLN A 154 35.67 -24.85 -19.52
C GLN A 154 36.51 -23.91 -20.40
N GLN A 155 37.17 -22.93 -19.77
CA GLN A 155 38.23 -22.15 -20.40
C GLN A 155 39.56 -22.78 -20.01
#